data_AF-A0A382IIK1-F1
#
_entry.id   AF-A0A382IIK1-F1
#
_cell.length_a   1.000
_cell.length_b   1.000
_cell.length_c   1.000
_cell.angle_alpha   90.00
_cell.angle_beta   90.00
_cell.angle_gamma   90.00
#
_symmetry.space_group_name_H-M   'P 1'
#
loop_
_entity.id
_entity.type
_entity.pdbx_description
1 polymer ?
#
loop_
_entity_poly.entity_id
_entity_poly.type
_entity_poly.pdbx_seq_one_letter_code
_entity_poly.pdbx_strand_id
1 'polypeptide(L)'
;VKRKICVVTGSRAEYGLLYWIIRDIQDANSLELQLVVTGMHLSPEFGSTYRQIENDGFRITRKVEMLLSSDTPSGIAKSMGLGISGFGEIYEALQPDIVLMLGDRFELLAAASAALVAALPIAHIHGGEVTQG
;
A
#
# COMPACT_ATOMS: atom_id res chain seq x y z
N VAL A 1 0.44 -19.16 15.84
CA VAL A 1 0.00 -17.78 15.53
C VAL A 1 0.38 -17.51 14.07
N LYS A 2 -0.53 -16.98 13.26
CA LYS A 2 -0.22 -16.62 11.86
C LYS A 2 0.57 -15.31 11.83
N ARG A 3 1.54 -15.19 10.93
CA ARG A 3 2.29 -13.94 10.73
C ARG A 3 1.45 -12.99 9.86
N LYS A 4 1.22 -11.76 10.30
CA LYS A 4 0.46 -10.72 9.60
C LYS A 4 1.34 -10.00 8.59
N ILE A 5 1.01 -10.11 7.32
CA ILE A 5 1.72 -9.45 6.23
C ILE A 5 0.83 -8.33 5.68
N CYS A 6 1.22 -7.09 5.93
CA CYS A 6 0.53 -5.91 5.41
C CYS A 6 1.07 -5.54 4.04
N VAL A 7 0.31 -5.83 2.99
CA VAL A 7 0.68 -5.48 1.62
C VAL A 7 0.05 -4.13 1.28
N VAL A 8 0.87 -3.15 0.91
CA VAL A 8 0.42 -1.83 0.46
C VAL A 8 0.53 -1.75 -1.07
N THR A 9 -0.56 -1.35 -1.74
CA THR A 9 -0.58 -1.08 -3.17
C THR A 9 -1.24 0.28 -3.47
N GLY A 10 -0.61 1.10 -4.31
CA GLY A 10 -1.09 2.44 -4.67
C GLY A 10 -1.68 2.54 -6.07
N SER A 11 -1.32 1.64 -6.97
CA SER A 11 -1.72 1.69 -8.37
C SER A 11 -1.95 0.33 -9.01
N ARG A 12 -2.69 0.30 -10.14
CA ARG A 12 -2.90 -0.92 -10.93
C ARG A 12 -1.58 -1.56 -11.40
N ALA A 13 -0.57 -0.75 -11.70
CA ALA A 13 0.72 -1.24 -12.19
C ALA A 13 1.44 -2.07 -11.12
N GLU A 14 1.53 -1.51 -9.90
CA GLU A 14 2.11 -2.21 -8.73
C GLU A 14 1.28 -3.45 -8.36
N TYR A 15 -0.05 -3.31 -8.32
CA TYR A 15 -0.95 -4.40 -7.98
C TYR A 15 -0.77 -5.61 -8.91
N GLY A 16 -0.65 -5.38 -10.23
CA GLY A 16 -0.45 -6.47 -11.19
C GLY A 16 0.80 -7.29 -10.92
N LEU A 17 1.89 -6.64 -10.51
CA LEU A 17 3.14 -7.30 -10.12
C LEU A 17 3.03 -8.01 -8.77
N LEU A 18 2.27 -7.44 -7.84
CA LEU A 18 2.02 -8.01 -6.51
C LEU A 18 0.96 -9.13 -6.50
N TYR A 19 0.20 -9.32 -7.59
CA TYR A 19 -0.95 -10.23 -7.63
C TYR A 19 -0.64 -11.63 -7.07
N TRP A 20 0.41 -12.27 -7.58
CA TRP A 20 0.78 -13.63 -7.17
C TRP A 20 1.30 -13.67 -5.74
N ILE A 21 2.04 -12.65 -5.31
CA ILE A 21 2.50 -12.52 -3.92
C ILE A 21 1.29 -12.42 -2.97
N ILE A 22 0.29 -11.59 -3.31
CA ILE A 22 -0.93 -11.43 -2.51
C ILE A 22 -1.71 -12.74 -2.47
N ARG A 23 -1.84 -13.45 -3.60
CA ARG A 23 -2.50 -14.76 -3.67
C ARG A 23 -1.81 -15.79 -2.78
N ASP A 24 -0.49 -15.92 -2.90
CA ASP A 24 0.29 -16.89 -2.13
C ASP A 24 0.23 -16.60 -0.62
N ILE A 25 0.23 -15.32 -0.21
CA ILE A 25 0.03 -14.94 1.20
C ILE A 25 -1.38 -15.32 1.67
N GLN A 26 -2.41 -15.09 0.85
CA GLN A 26 -3.80 -15.42 1.21
C GLN A 26 -4.00 -16.93 1.40
N ASP A 27 -3.37 -17.74 0.55
CA ASP A 27 -3.54 -19.20 0.55
C ASP A 27 -2.62 -19.91 1.57
N ALA A 28 -1.63 -19.20 2.12
CA ALA A 28 -0.71 -19.74 3.12
C ALA A 28 -1.35 -19.90 4.51
N ASN A 29 -1.36 -21.12 5.05
CA ASN A 29 -1.88 -21.41 6.39
C ASN A 29 -1.08 -20.73 7.52
N SER A 30 0.18 -20.38 7.29
CA SER A 30 1.05 -19.72 8.27
C SER A 30 0.97 -18.19 8.25
N LEU A 31 0.31 -17.61 7.26
CA LEU A 31 0.26 -16.16 7.04
C LEU A 31 -1.17 -15.62 7.13
N GLU A 32 -1.29 -14.34 7.47
CA GLU A 32 -2.51 -13.55 7.41
C GLU A 32 -2.28 -12.36 6.49
N LEU A 33 -3.02 -12.30 5.37
CA LEU A 33 -2.99 -11.16 4.47
C LEU A 33 -3.73 -9.96 5.09
N GLN A 34 -3.05 -8.82 5.15
CA GLN A 34 -3.66 -7.52 5.42
C GLN A 34 -3.46 -6.63 4.19
N LEU A 35 -4.47 -6.54 3.32
CA LEU A 35 -4.35 -5.79 2.06
C LEU A 35 -4.79 -4.34 2.26
N VAL A 36 -3.85 -3.40 2.13
CA VAL A 36 -4.10 -1.97 2.22
C VAL A 36 -3.98 -1.34 0.85
N VAL A 37 -5.05 -0.67 0.41
CA VAL A 37 -5.06 0.03 -0.88
C VAL A 37 -5.08 1.54 -0.64
N THR A 38 -4.36 2.26 -1.48
CA THR A 38 -4.25 3.73 -1.41
C THR A 38 -4.18 4.33 -2.81
N GLY A 39 -3.91 5.62 -2.90
CA GLY A 39 -3.44 6.23 -4.14
C GLY A 39 -4.46 6.17 -5.27
N MET A 40 -3.96 5.85 -6.47
CA MET A 40 -4.75 5.81 -7.69
C MET A 40 -5.85 4.75 -7.64
N HIS A 41 -5.72 3.71 -6.80
CA HIS A 41 -6.79 2.72 -6.65
C HIS A 41 -8.11 3.34 -6.21
N LEU A 42 -8.07 4.36 -5.35
CA LEU A 42 -9.26 4.98 -4.74
C LEU A 42 -9.79 6.17 -5.55
N SER A 43 -9.00 6.69 -6.49
CA SER A 43 -9.41 7.84 -7.30
C SER A 43 -10.39 7.44 -8.41
N PRO A 44 -11.54 8.13 -8.55
CA PRO A 44 -12.42 7.99 -9.70
C PRO A 44 -11.75 8.37 -11.03
N GLU A 45 -10.84 9.35 -11.02
CA GLU A 45 -10.11 9.82 -12.22
C GLU A 45 -9.25 8.70 -12.82
N PHE A 46 -8.79 7.76 -11.99
CA PHE A 46 -8.01 6.59 -12.40
C PHE A 46 -8.85 5.30 -12.46
N GLY A 47 -10.18 5.42 -12.47
CA GLY A 47 -11.11 4.32 -12.70
C GLY A 47 -11.45 3.47 -11.47
N SER A 48 -11.13 3.94 -10.25
CA SER A 48 -11.41 3.23 -8.99
C SER A 48 -10.96 1.77 -9.01
N THR A 49 -9.70 1.54 -9.38
CA THR A 49 -9.15 0.19 -9.64
C THR A 49 -9.12 -0.72 -8.41
N TYR A 50 -9.41 -0.23 -7.20
CA TYR A 50 -9.69 -1.10 -6.05
C TYR A 50 -10.81 -2.12 -6.32
N ARG A 51 -11.77 -1.79 -7.19
CA ARG A 51 -12.86 -2.70 -7.55
C ARG A 51 -12.36 -3.93 -8.30
N GLN A 52 -11.28 -3.79 -9.07
CA GLN A 52 -10.63 -4.94 -9.72
C GLN A 52 -10.04 -5.88 -8.67
N ILE A 53 -9.38 -5.34 -7.64
CA ILE A 53 -8.84 -6.12 -6.52
C ILE A 53 -9.95 -6.93 -5.82
N GLU A 54 -11.10 -6.29 -5.57
CA GLU A 54 -12.27 -6.95 -4.99
C GLU A 54 -12.83 -8.05 -5.93
N ASN A 55 -12.93 -7.77 -7.24
CA ASN A 55 -13.39 -8.75 -8.24
C ASN A 55 -12.44 -9.94 -8.41
N ASP A 56 -11.14 -9.74 -8.19
CA ASP A 56 -10.12 -10.81 -8.20
C ASP A 56 -10.20 -11.70 -6.94
N GLY A 57 -11.15 -11.43 -6.04
CA GLY A 57 -11.46 -12.23 -4.87
C GLY A 57 -10.64 -11.87 -3.63
N PHE A 58 -9.95 -10.73 -3.64
CA PHE A 58 -9.21 -10.26 -2.48
C PHE A 58 -10.08 -9.37 -1.60
N ARG A 59 -10.02 -9.61 -0.29
CA ARG A 59 -10.62 -8.71 0.70
C ARG A 59 -9.65 -7.57 1.01
N ILE A 60 -10.06 -6.35 0.71
CA ILE A 60 -9.33 -5.15 1.13
C ILE A 60 -9.54 -4.95 2.64
N THR A 61 -8.45 -4.94 3.40
CA THR A 61 -8.48 -4.79 4.86
C THR A 61 -8.70 -3.33 5.26
N ARG A 62 -8.03 -2.39 4.58
CA ARG A 62 -8.18 -0.94 4.78
C ARG A 62 -7.98 -0.17 3.48
N LYS A 63 -8.61 0.99 3.38
CA LYS A 63 -8.46 1.97 2.29
C LYS A 63 -7.89 3.24 2.91
N VAL A 64 -6.81 3.80 2.34
CA VAL A 64 -6.23 5.07 2.79
C VAL A 64 -6.46 6.11 1.71
N GLU A 65 -7.40 7.03 1.94
CA GLU A 65 -7.63 8.15 1.03
C GLU A 65 -6.60 9.25 1.29
N MET A 66 -5.67 9.41 0.35
CA MET A 66 -4.57 10.39 0.49
C MET A 66 -4.41 11.32 -0.70
N LEU A 67 -4.95 11.00 -1.88
CA LEU A 67 -4.75 11.82 -3.07
C LEU A 67 -5.61 13.07 -3.04
N LEU A 68 -4.97 14.22 -3.19
CA LEU A 68 -5.63 15.45 -3.59
C LEU A 68 -5.71 15.51 -5.13
N SER A 69 -6.75 16.16 -5.67
CA SER A 69 -6.85 16.46 -7.11
C SER A 69 -5.90 17.62 -7.46
N SER A 70 -4.59 17.36 -7.34
CA SER A 70 -3.50 18.29 -7.69
C SER A 70 -2.21 17.51 -7.91
N ASP A 71 -1.58 17.73 -9.06
CA ASP A 71 -0.29 17.18 -9.47
C ASP A 71 0.89 18.14 -9.20
N THR A 72 0.62 19.31 -8.62
CA THR A 72 1.67 20.25 -8.23
C THR A 72 2.56 19.64 -7.13
N PRO A 73 3.84 20.01 -7.03
CA PRO A 73 4.70 19.52 -5.94
C PRO A 73 4.12 19.75 -4.54
N SER A 74 3.43 20.88 -4.32
CA SER A 74 2.74 21.14 -3.05
C SER A 74 1.53 20.22 -2.84
N GLY A 75 0.77 19.92 -3.89
CA GLY A 75 -0.35 18.99 -3.85
C GLY A 75 0.09 17.56 -3.53
N ILE A 76 1.19 17.10 -4.14
CA ILE A 76 1.80 15.80 -3.85
C ILE A 76 2.31 15.76 -2.40
N ALA A 77 3.03 16.79 -1.95
CA ALA A 77 3.54 16.85 -0.57
C ALA A 77 2.40 16.82 0.46
N LYS A 78 1.30 17.53 0.21
CA LYS A 78 0.10 17.47 1.06
C LYS A 78 -0.54 16.08 1.05
N SER A 79 -0.62 15.45 -0.12
CA SER A 79 -1.13 14.08 -0.27
C SER A 79 -0.28 13.10 0.54
N MET A 80 1.05 13.21 0.48
CA MET A 80 1.96 12.41 1.31
C MET A 80 1.71 12.62 2.81
N GLY A 81 1.49 13.87 3.25
CA GLY A 81 1.14 14.17 4.65
C GLY A 81 -0.15 13.48 5.11
N LEU A 82 -1.19 13.49 4.28
CA LEU A 82 -2.43 12.74 4.53
C LEU A 82 -2.16 11.23 4.57
N GLY A 83 -1.34 10.73 3.64
CA GLY A 83 -0.90 9.34 3.60
C GLY A 83 -0.23 8.92 4.89
N ILE A 84 0.78 9.66 5.36
CA ILE A 84 1.49 9.36 6.62
C ILE A 84 0.52 9.29 7.79
N SER A 85 -0.38 10.28 7.92
CA SER A 85 -1.40 10.29 8.98
C SER A 85 -2.28 9.04 8.92
N GLY A 86 -2.84 8.75 7.74
CA GLY A 86 -3.71 7.59 7.55
C GLY A 86 -3.00 6.27 7.82
N PHE A 87 -1.79 6.08 7.28
CA PHE A 87 -0.96 4.89 7.52
C PHE A 87 -0.62 4.71 9.00
N GLY A 88 -0.33 5.79 9.73
CA GLY A 88 -0.12 5.73 11.18
C GLY A 88 -1.29 5.09 11.92
N GLU A 89 -2.52 5.56 11.64
CA GLU A 89 -3.75 5.05 12.27
C GLU A 89 -4.00 3.57 11.93
N ILE A 90 -3.82 3.17 10.67
CA ILE A 90 -4.05 1.77 10.29
C ILE A 90 -2.95 0.83 10.78
N TYR A 91 -1.70 1.27 10.87
CA TYR A 91 -0.63 0.44 11.45
C TYR A 91 -0.84 0.23 12.95
N GLU A 92 -1.27 1.26 13.68
CA GLU A 92 -1.67 1.13 15.08
C GLU A 92 -2.79 0.09 15.24
N ALA A 93 -3.82 0.14 14.39
CA ALA A 93 -4.96 -0.77 14.48
C ALA A 93 -4.65 -2.21 14.01
N LEU A 94 -3.85 -2.37 12.95
CA LEU A 94 -3.60 -3.67 12.32
C LEU A 94 -2.48 -4.46 13.01
N GLN A 95 -1.51 -3.76 13.62
CA GLN A 95 -0.30 -4.33 14.23
C GLN A 95 0.32 -5.41 13.33
N PRO A 96 0.75 -5.05 12.10
CA PRO A 96 1.35 -6.02 11.19
C PRO A 96 2.72 -6.48 11.70
N ASP A 97 3.15 -7.68 11.34
CA ASP A 97 4.51 -8.14 11.65
C ASP A 97 5.52 -7.65 10.60
N ILE A 98 5.07 -7.45 9.35
CA ILE A 98 5.85 -6.97 8.21
C ILE A 98 4.96 -6.11 7.32
N VAL A 99 5.48 -4.99 6.82
CA VAL A 99 4.88 -4.21 5.74
C VAL A 99 5.62 -4.52 4.42
N LEU A 100 4.88 -5.01 3.43
CA LEU A 100 5.39 -5.33 2.10
C LEU A 100 4.95 -4.26 1.09
N MET A 101 5.90 -3.78 0.29
CA MET A 101 5.67 -2.78 -0.75
C MET A 101 6.63 -2.98 -1.92
N LEU A 102 6.22 -2.51 -3.11
CA LEU A 102 6.96 -2.66 -4.36
C LEU A 102 7.02 -1.33 -5.10
N GLY A 103 8.22 -0.91 -5.51
CA GLY A 103 8.42 0.31 -6.31
C GLY A 103 8.83 1.52 -5.47
N ASP A 104 8.70 2.71 -6.04
CA ASP A 104 9.35 3.94 -5.57
C ASP A 104 8.43 5.16 -5.51
N ARG A 105 7.12 4.96 -5.73
CA ARG A 105 6.16 6.06 -5.78
C ARG A 105 5.94 6.75 -4.42
N PHE A 106 5.49 8.00 -4.47
CA PHE A 106 5.37 8.87 -3.30
C PHE A 106 4.41 8.34 -2.23
N GLU A 107 3.35 7.61 -2.61
CA GLU A 107 2.45 6.97 -1.66
C GLU A 107 3.12 5.86 -0.84
N LEU A 108 4.11 5.17 -1.44
CA LEU A 108 4.89 4.14 -0.75
C LEU A 108 5.90 4.76 0.19
N LEU A 109 6.50 5.90 -0.17
CA LEU A 109 7.36 6.65 0.75
C LEU A 109 6.57 7.12 1.98
N ALA A 110 5.32 7.55 1.81
CA ALA A 110 4.43 7.87 2.93
C ALA A 110 4.15 6.65 3.84
N ALA A 111 3.82 5.50 3.23
CA ALA A 111 3.62 4.24 3.95
C ALA A 111 4.88 3.79 4.70
N ALA A 112 6.04 3.81 4.04
CA ALA A 112 7.33 3.44 4.60
C ALA A 112 7.72 4.36 5.77
N SER A 113 7.46 5.67 5.65
CA SER A 113 7.75 6.63 6.71
C SER A 113 6.91 6.36 7.96
N ALA A 114 5.62 6.06 7.80
CA ALA A 114 4.75 5.67 8.91
C ALA A 114 5.18 4.33 9.53
N ALA A 115 5.56 3.35 8.72
CA ALA A 115 6.06 2.06 9.18
C ALA A 115 7.37 2.18 9.98
N LEU A 116 8.28 3.04 9.52
CA LEU A 116 9.53 3.38 10.22
C LEU A 116 9.25 3.93 11.63
N VAL A 117 8.34 4.90 11.75
CA VAL A 117 7.97 5.49 13.05
C VAL A 117 7.34 4.45 13.97
N ALA A 118 6.53 3.54 13.43
CA ALA A 118 5.94 2.42 14.16
C ALA A 118 6.93 1.26 14.45
N ALA A 119 8.21 1.39 14.06
CA ALA A 119 9.24 0.36 14.15
C ALA A 119 8.84 -0.97 13.50
N LEU A 120 8.06 -0.90 12.43
CA LEU A 120 7.60 -2.05 11.66
C LEU A 120 8.64 -2.47 10.62
N PRO A 121 9.01 -3.75 10.52
CA PRO A 121 9.87 -4.24 9.46
C PRO A 121 9.26 -4.01 8.07
N ILE A 122 10.08 -3.54 7.12
CA ILE A 122 9.66 -3.29 5.73
C ILE A 122 10.33 -4.31 4.81
N ALA A 123 9.54 -5.04 4.03
CA ALA A 123 9.98 -5.84 2.91
C ALA A 123 9.76 -5.04 1.61
N HIS A 124 10.84 -4.48 1.06
CA HIS A 124 10.79 -3.63 -0.13
C HIS A 124 11.28 -4.38 -1.38
N ILE A 125 10.46 -4.38 -2.42
CA ILE A 125 10.76 -5.01 -3.72
C ILE A 125 11.08 -3.92 -4.74
N HIS A 126 12.07 -4.15 -5.61
CA HIS A 126 12.54 -3.21 -6.64
C HIS A 126 13.21 -1.92 -6.13
N GLY A 127 13.87 -1.95 -4.95
CA GLY A 127 14.50 -0.73 -4.38
C GLY A 127 15.84 -0.29 -4.97
N GLY A 128 16.56 -1.16 -5.70
CA GLY A 128 17.93 -0.89 -6.19
C GLY A 128 18.03 -0.36 -7.61
N GLU A 129 16.91 -0.01 -8.23
CA GLU A 129 16.85 0.45 -9.62
C GLU A 129 17.06 1.96 -9.74
N VAL A 130 17.34 2.43 -10.96
CA VAL A 130 17.38 3.86 -11.25
C VAL A 130 15.96 4.32 -11.56
N THR A 131 15.38 5.13 -10.67
CA THR A 131 14.08 5.76 -10.92
C THR A 131 14.14 6.66 -12.16
N GLN A 132 13.10 6.63 -13.00
CA GLN A 132 12.97 7.44 -14.23
C GLN A 132 11.71 8.31 -14.24
N GLY A 133 10.98 8.40 -13.12
CA GLY A 133 9.74 9.18 -13.00
C GLY A 133 8.50 8.32 -12.86
#